data_AF-A0AAU0TA92-F1
#
_entry.id   AF-A0AAU0TA92-F1
#
_cell.length_a   1.000
_cell.length_b   1.000
_cell.length_c   1.000
_cell.angle_alpha   90.00
_cell.angle_beta   90.00
_cell.angle_gamma   90.00
#
_symmetry.space_group_name_H-M   'P 1'
#
loop_
_entity.id
_entity.type
_entity.pdbx_description
1 polymer ?
#
loop_
_entity_poly.entity_id
_entity_poly.type
_entity_poly.pdbx_seq_one_letter_code
_entity_poly.pdbx_strand_id
1 'polypeptide(L)'
;MHFTSGTSSTLSPTVMTAIGRYRHKVFVEHLGWKLNCSEGLEYDQFDREDTVYIVAQNDDEQIIGTARLLSTTRPYLLSEVFPELMSGQAPPQSKHILELSRFAAMNFKTHDKKVSGQFSSDAAIDLMRATLASAAEQGANKLITVSPLGIERLLRHVGINASRAGKVTGCEGKKLFASWITVE
;
A
#
# COMPACT_ATOMS: atom_id res chain seq x y z
N MET A 1 -12.31 -11.42 10.51
CA MET A 1 -11.19 -10.77 9.76
C MET A 1 -9.90 -11.00 10.52
N HIS A 2 -8.88 -11.50 9.82
CA HIS A 2 -7.56 -11.82 10.36
C HIS A 2 -6.48 -11.04 9.59
N PHE A 3 -5.40 -10.66 10.29
CA PHE A 3 -4.27 -9.95 9.70
C PHE A 3 -2.99 -10.74 9.85
N THR A 4 -2.24 -10.85 8.75
CA THR A 4 -0.92 -11.48 8.72
C THR A 4 0.06 -10.52 8.06
N SER A 5 1.26 -10.39 8.62
CA SER A 5 2.39 -9.69 8.01
C SER A 5 3.51 -10.68 7.70
N GLY A 6 4.27 -10.44 6.64
CA GLY A 6 5.39 -11.30 6.30
C GLY A 6 6.04 -10.99 4.96
N THR A 7 7.13 -11.70 4.65
CA THR A 7 7.84 -11.62 3.38
C THR A 7 7.49 -12.82 2.50
N SER A 8 8.06 -12.87 1.29
CA SER A 8 7.94 -14.04 0.42
C SER A 8 8.50 -15.33 1.02
N SER A 9 9.39 -15.25 2.02
CA SER A 9 9.96 -16.41 2.71
C SER A 9 9.15 -16.87 3.92
N THR A 10 8.32 -16.02 4.51
CA THR A 10 7.50 -16.36 5.68
C THR A 10 6.03 -16.61 5.34
N LEU A 11 5.54 -16.06 4.24
CA LEU A 11 4.19 -16.32 3.73
C LEU A 11 4.17 -17.56 2.84
N SER A 12 3.10 -18.36 2.94
CA SER A 12 2.98 -19.56 2.10
C SER A 12 2.87 -19.21 0.62
N PRO A 13 3.32 -20.10 -0.30
CA PRO A 13 3.17 -19.87 -1.75
C PRO A 13 1.72 -19.64 -2.20
N THR A 14 0.76 -20.28 -1.52
CA THR A 14 -0.68 -20.07 -1.76
C THR A 14 -1.11 -18.65 -1.38
N VAL A 15 -0.68 -18.15 -0.21
CA VAL A 15 -0.97 -16.78 0.22
C VAL A 15 -0.32 -15.77 -0.73
N MET A 16 0.94 -15.99 -1.13
CA MET A 16 1.62 -15.14 -2.11
C MET A 16 0.82 -15.09 -3.43
N THR A 17 0.48 -16.25 -4.00
CA THR A 17 -0.34 -16.31 -5.22
C THR A 17 -1.67 -15.55 -5.04
N ALA A 18 -2.33 -15.69 -3.89
CA ALA A 18 -3.57 -14.96 -3.59
C ALA A 18 -3.36 -13.44 -3.51
N ILE A 19 -2.24 -12.95 -2.94
CA ILE A 19 -1.89 -11.53 -2.91
C ILE A 19 -1.76 -10.99 -4.33
N GLY A 20 -0.97 -11.66 -5.19
CA GLY A 20 -0.79 -11.25 -6.59
C GLY A 20 -2.10 -11.19 -7.37
N ARG A 21 -2.98 -12.18 -7.19
CA ARG A 21 -4.33 -12.20 -7.80
C ARG A 21 -5.22 -11.09 -7.27
N TYR A 22 -5.22 -10.86 -5.96
CA TYR A 22 -6.00 -9.79 -5.34
C TYR A 22 -5.55 -8.41 -5.85
N ARG A 23 -4.25 -8.17 -5.89
CA ARG A 23 -3.65 -6.96 -6.43
C ARG A 23 -4.03 -6.74 -7.89
N HIS A 24 -3.98 -7.79 -8.73
CA HIS A 24 -4.43 -7.71 -10.12
C HIS A 24 -5.90 -7.27 -10.24
N LYS A 25 -6.80 -7.90 -9.47
CA LYS A 25 -8.23 -7.54 -9.44
C LYS A 25 -8.46 -6.09 -9.03
N VAL A 26 -7.75 -5.61 -8.02
CA VAL A 26 -7.90 -4.22 -7.55
C VAL A 26 -7.27 -3.23 -8.54
N PHE A 27 -5.97 -3.34 -8.79
CA PHE A 27 -5.22 -2.28 -9.47
C PHE A 27 -5.43 -2.31 -10.98
N VAL A 28 -5.51 -3.49 -11.59
CA VAL A 28 -5.66 -3.64 -13.05
C VAL A 28 -7.13 -3.68 -13.44
N GLU A 29 -7.89 -4.66 -12.95
CA GLU A 29 -9.27 -4.88 -13.41
C GLU A 29 -10.23 -3.79 -12.92
N HIS A 30 -10.15 -3.43 -11.64
CA HIS A 30 -11.10 -2.47 -11.05
C HIS A 30 -10.68 -1.01 -11.23
N LEU A 31 -9.41 -0.69 -10.96
CA LEU A 31 -8.90 0.68 -11.07
C LEU A 31 -8.34 1.05 -12.45
N GLY A 32 -8.20 0.08 -13.36
CA GLY A 32 -7.78 0.31 -14.75
C GLY A 32 -6.31 0.75 -14.89
N TRP A 33 -5.43 0.41 -13.95
CA TRP A 33 -4.01 0.77 -14.05
C TRP A 33 -3.35 -0.08 -15.14
N LYS A 34 -2.57 0.57 -16.00
CA LYS A 34 -1.82 -0.10 -17.08
C LYS A 34 -0.50 -0.62 -16.52
N LEU A 35 -0.54 -1.78 -15.88
CA LEU A 35 0.62 -2.43 -15.28
C LEU A 35 1.02 -3.67 -16.08
N ASN A 36 2.31 -3.92 -16.19
CA ASN A 36 2.82 -5.17 -16.76
C ASN A 36 2.61 -6.30 -15.75
N CYS A 37 1.65 -7.17 -16.03
CA CYS A 37 1.32 -8.32 -15.17
C CYS A 37 1.58 -9.62 -15.92
N SER A 38 1.95 -10.67 -15.18
CA SER A 38 2.14 -12.02 -15.74
C SER A 38 1.10 -12.96 -15.15
N GLU A 39 0.43 -13.74 -16.00
CA GLU A 39 -0.53 -14.79 -15.59
C GLU A 39 -1.65 -14.32 -14.63
N GLY A 40 -2.08 -13.05 -14.73
CA GLY A 40 -3.11 -12.48 -13.86
C GLY A 40 -2.62 -12.23 -12.42
N LEU A 41 -1.31 -12.16 -12.21
CA LEU A 41 -0.66 -11.76 -10.97
C LEU A 41 -0.04 -10.37 -11.13
N GLU A 42 -0.34 -9.47 -10.21
CA GLU A 42 0.31 -8.15 -10.16
C GLU A 42 1.46 -8.19 -9.17
N TYR A 43 2.67 -8.25 -9.73
CA TYR A 43 3.95 -8.10 -9.04
C TYR A 43 4.86 -7.21 -9.90
N ASP A 44 5.64 -6.35 -9.25
CA ASP A 44 6.56 -5.41 -9.89
C ASP A 44 7.99 -5.60 -9.34
N GLN A 45 8.94 -4.77 -9.82
CA GLN A 45 10.36 -4.86 -9.43
C GLN A 45 10.61 -4.60 -7.94
N PHE A 46 9.62 -4.08 -7.20
CA PHE A 46 9.73 -3.82 -5.78
C PHE A 46 9.23 -4.99 -4.93
N ASP A 47 8.72 -6.06 -5.53
CA ASP A 47 8.33 -7.30 -4.85
C ASP A 47 9.54 -8.22 -4.70
N ARG A 48 10.41 -7.87 -3.75
CA ARG A 48 11.70 -8.52 -3.46
C ARG A 48 11.60 -9.42 -2.22
N GLU A 49 12.70 -10.08 -1.89
CA GLU A 49 12.82 -10.90 -0.68
C GLU A 49 12.63 -10.11 0.63
N ASP A 50 13.01 -8.82 0.64
CA ASP A 50 12.86 -7.93 1.80
C ASP A 50 11.48 -7.25 1.88
N THR A 51 10.61 -7.48 0.91
CA THR A 51 9.30 -6.83 0.85
C THR A 51 8.37 -7.42 1.88
N VAL A 52 7.81 -6.56 2.74
CA VAL A 52 6.82 -6.97 3.73
C VAL A 52 5.43 -6.68 3.22
N TYR A 53 4.60 -7.71 3.20
CA TYR A 53 3.19 -7.65 2.86
C TYR A 53 2.38 -7.70 4.14
N ILE A 54 1.35 -6.85 4.21
CA ILE A 54 0.29 -6.94 5.21
C ILE A 54 -0.94 -7.43 4.47
N VAL A 55 -1.59 -8.46 4.99
CA VAL A 55 -2.70 -9.14 4.35
C VAL A 55 -3.88 -9.17 5.32
N ALA A 56 -5.04 -8.70 4.86
CA ALA A 56 -6.31 -8.85 5.56
C ALA A 56 -7.10 -9.99 4.91
N GLN A 57 -7.46 -11.00 5.69
CA GLN A 57 -8.28 -12.13 5.27
C GLN A 57 -9.63 -12.13 5.98
N ASN A 58 -10.70 -12.50 5.27
CA ASN A 58 -11.98 -12.78 5.89
C ASN A 58 -11.98 -14.18 6.55
N ASP A 59 -13.12 -14.57 7.13
CA ASP A 59 -13.23 -15.84 7.86
C ASP A 59 -13.21 -17.07 6.91
N ASP A 60 -13.38 -16.86 5.60
CA ASP A 60 -13.20 -17.87 4.54
C ASP A 60 -11.73 -17.92 4.03
N GLU A 61 -10.78 -17.32 4.75
CA GLU A 61 -9.35 -17.18 4.36
C GLU A 61 -9.10 -16.39 3.06
N GLN A 62 -10.10 -15.66 2.56
CA GLN A 62 -9.96 -14.89 1.33
C GLN A 62 -9.36 -13.51 1.61
N ILE A 63 -8.41 -13.11 0.78
CA ILE A 63 -7.82 -11.78 0.86
C ILE A 63 -8.87 -10.73 0.48
N ILE A 64 -9.13 -9.84 1.44
CA ILE A 64 -10.01 -8.67 1.32
C ILE A 64 -9.24 -7.36 1.48
N GLY A 65 -7.93 -7.43 1.74
CA GLY A 65 -7.07 -6.26 1.82
C GLY A 65 -5.59 -6.60 1.77
N THR A 66 -4.80 -5.68 1.24
CA THR A 66 -3.34 -5.78 1.30
C THR A 66 -2.67 -4.41 1.35
N ALA A 67 -1.49 -4.36 1.94
CA ALA A 67 -0.56 -3.25 1.89
C ALA A 67 0.87 -3.78 1.74
N ARG A 68 1.77 -2.97 1.20
CA ARG A 68 3.18 -3.31 0.98
C ARG A 68 4.08 -2.29 1.65
N LEU A 69 5.04 -2.78 2.43
CA LEU A 69 6.13 -2.00 3.03
C LEU A 69 7.46 -2.34 2.34
N LEU A 70 8.20 -1.30 1.98
CA LEU A 70 9.50 -1.41 1.31
C LEU A 70 10.56 -0.64 2.09
N SER A 71 11.76 -1.21 2.20
CA SER A 71 12.90 -0.47 2.76
C SER A 71 13.27 0.70 1.87
N THR A 72 13.42 1.91 2.45
CA THR A 72 13.94 3.08 1.74
C THR A 72 15.47 3.03 1.57
N THR A 73 16.17 2.04 2.14
CA THR A 73 17.61 1.84 1.91
C THR A 73 17.92 1.03 0.64
N ARG A 74 16.90 0.70 -0.14
CA ARG A 74 16.95 0.01 -1.44
C ARG A 74 16.04 0.76 -2.41
N PRO A 75 16.15 0.58 -3.74
CA PRO A 75 15.21 1.18 -4.69
C PRO A 75 13.74 0.91 -4.34
N TYR A 76 12.90 1.95 -4.37
CA TYR A 76 11.47 1.90 -4.01
C TYR A 76 10.64 2.78 -4.95
N LEU A 77 9.31 2.69 -4.87
CA LEU A 77 8.42 3.27 -5.88
C LEU A 77 8.62 4.78 -6.03
N LEU A 78 8.64 5.51 -4.91
CA LEU A 78 8.85 6.95 -4.91
C LEU A 78 10.26 7.34 -5.40
N SER A 79 11.31 6.57 -5.11
CA SER A 79 12.66 6.92 -5.59
C SER A 79 12.83 6.70 -7.08
N GLU A 80 12.28 5.62 -7.62
CA GLU A 80 12.52 5.18 -9.00
C GLU A 80 11.49 5.71 -9.99
N VAL A 81 10.23 5.85 -9.57
CA VAL A 81 9.11 6.11 -10.50
C VAL A 81 8.53 7.51 -10.33
N PHE A 82 8.51 8.02 -9.10
CA PHE A 82 7.88 9.32 -8.79
C PHE A 82 8.77 10.30 -7.99
N PRO A 83 10.08 10.40 -8.24
CA PRO A 83 10.96 11.25 -7.43
C PRO A 83 10.56 12.73 -7.48
N GLU A 84 9.90 13.18 -8.54
CA GLU A 84 9.38 14.53 -8.70
C GLU A 84 8.33 14.92 -7.66
N LEU A 85 7.64 13.94 -7.04
CA LEU A 85 6.66 14.20 -5.98
C LEU A 85 7.29 14.75 -4.71
N MET A 86 8.62 14.63 -4.55
CA MET A 86 9.38 15.23 -3.45
C MET A 86 9.67 16.74 -3.63
N SER A 87 9.18 17.36 -4.72
CA SER A 87 9.24 18.81 -4.91
C SER A 87 10.66 19.40 -4.79
N GLY A 88 11.66 18.71 -5.35
CA GLY A 88 13.06 19.11 -5.35
C GLY A 88 13.87 18.60 -4.15
N GLN A 89 13.24 17.93 -3.18
CA GLN A 89 13.94 17.22 -2.11
C GLN A 89 14.36 15.81 -2.60
N ALA A 90 15.44 15.28 -2.02
CA ALA A 90 15.82 13.90 -2.26
C ALA A 90 14.80 12.94 -1.59
N PRO A 91 14.37 11.87 -2.27
CA PRO A 91 13.64 10.78 -1.62
C PRO A 91 14.41 10.24 -0.41
N PRO A 92 13.76 9.91 0.71
CA PRO A 92 14.44 9.42 1.90
C PRO A 92 15.24 8.14 1.66
N GLN A 93 16.33 7.99 2.42
CA GLN A 93 17.09 6.75 2.51
C GLN A 93 17.45 6.49 3.97
N SER A 94 16.67 5.69 4.68
CA SER A 94 16.84 5.46 6.12
C SER A 94 16.33 4.09 6.56
N LYS A 95 17.02 3.49 7.54
CA LYS A 95 16.56 2.25 8.20
C LYS A 95 15.30 2.44 9.05
N HIS A 96 14.95 3.68 9.38
CA HIS A 96 13.77 4.03 10.18
C HIS A 96 12.60 4.55 9.34
N ILE A 97 12.73 4.55 8.01
CA ILE A 97 11.70 5.00 7.10
C ILE A 97 11.40 3.88 6.10
N LEU A 98 10.13 3.48 6.02
CA LEU A 98 9.65 2.54 5.01
C LEU A 98 8.73 3.25 4.01
N GLU A 99 8.67 2.76 2.78
CA GLU A 99 7.63 3.17 1.85
C GLU A 99 6.39 2.30 2.02
N LEU A 100 5.22 2.92 2.14
CA LEU A 100 3.91 2.29 2.00
C LEU A 100 3.39 2.42 0.56
N SER A 101 3.14 1.28 -0.08
CA SER A 101 2.55 1.16 -1.41
C SER A 101 1.52 0.03 -1.49
N ARG A 102 0.81 -0.08 -2.63
CA ARG A 102 -0.20 -1.13 -2.89
C ARG A 102 -1.25 -1.30 -1.78
N PHE A 103 -1.60 -0.21 -1.10
CA PHE A 103 -2.64 -0.19 -0.07
C PHE A 103 -4.04 -0.29 -0.71
N ALA A 104 -4.78 -1.35 -0.38
CA ALA A 104 -6.14 -1.55 -0.86
C ALA A 104 -6.96 -2.50 0.04
N ALA A 105 -8.17 -2.11 0.42
CA ALA A 105 -9.14 -2.96 1.12
C ALA A 105 -10.48 -3.03 0.38
N MET A 106 -10.72 -4.13 -0.35
CA MET A 106 -11.91 -4.36 -1.15
C MET A 106 -12.42 -5.79 -0.98
N ASN A 107 -13.68 -5.93 -0.60
CA ASN A 107 -14.36 -7.22 -0.58
C ASN A 107 -15.15 -7.41 -1.88
N PHE A 108 -14.71 -8.34 -2.74
CA PHE A 108 -15.35 -8.62 -4.03
C PHE A 108 -16.54 -9.60 -3.94
N LYS A 109 -16.80 -10.23 -2.78
CA LYS A 109 -17.97 -11.12 -2.60
C LYS A 109 -19.26 -10.36 -2.32
N THR A 110 -19.18 -9.22 -1.66
CA THR A 110 -20.33 -8.33 -1.46
C THR A 110 -20.58 -7.57 -2.75
N HIS A 111 -21.77 -7.69 -3.34
CA HIS A 111 -22.22 -6.90 -4.50
C HIS A 111 -22.33 -5.38 -4.24
N ASP A 112 -21.59 -4.86 -3.26
CA ASP A 112 -21.60 -3.46 -2.87
C ASP A 112 -20.88 -2.60 -3.92
N LYS A 113 -21.70 -2.06 -4.82
CA LYS A 113 -21.36 -1.18 -5.94
C LYS A 113 -20.76 0.19 -5.55
N LYS A 114 -20.18 0.37 -4.35
CA LYS A 114 -19.68 1.68 -3.91
C LYS A 114 -18.15 1.74 -3.91
N VAL A 115 -17.60 2.07 -5.08
CA VAL A 115 -16.21 2.48 -5.34
C VAL A 115 -15.74 3.59 -4.39
N SER A 116 -16.65 4.43 -3.90
CA SER A 116 -16.34 5.56 -3.02
C SER A 116 -15.98 5.18 -1.57
N GLY A 117 -16.17 3.91 -1.18
CA GLY A 117 -16.03 3.45 0.21
C GLY A 117 -14.73 2.72 0.54
N GLN A 118 -13.85 2.45 -0.45
CA GLN A 118 -12.61 1.70 -0.23
C GLN A 118 -11.70 2.33 0.83
N PHE A 119 -11.75 3.66 0.98
CA PHE A 119 -10.92 4.42 1.93
C PHE A 119 -11.70 4.88 3.17
N SER A 120 -12.92 4.38 3.38
CA SER A 120 -13.75 4.71 4.55
C SER A 120 -14.43 3.49 5.15
N SER A 121 -14.04 2.28 4.74
CA SER A 121 -14.55 1.03 5.30
C SER A 121 -13.74 0.65 6.55
N ASP A 122 -14.38 -0.02 7.50
CA ASP A 122 -13.70 -0.55 8.69
C ASP A 122 -12.49 -1.42 8.30
N ALA A 123 -12.61 -2.19 7.21
CA ALA A 123 -11.52 -2.99 6.68
C ALA A 123 -10.28 -2.16 6.26
N ALA A 124 -10.48 -0.97 5.67
CA ALA A 124 -9.38 -0.09 5.31
C ALA A 124 -8.73 0.54 6.55
N ILE A 125 -9.54 0.91 7.54
CA ILE A 125 -9.06 1.47 8.80
C ILE A 125 -8.21 0.44 9.54
N ASP A 126 -8.72 -0.79 9.69
CA ASP A 126 -8.02 -1.86 10.41
C ASP A 126 -6.77 -2.32 9.65
N LEU A 127 -6.81 -2.36 8.31
CA LEU A 127 -5.62 -2.62 7.49
C LEU A 127 -4.56 -1.53 7.68
N MET A 128 -4.96 -0.25 7.76
CA MET A 128 -4.02 0.85 8.03
C MET A 128 -3.38 0.71 9.42
N ARG A 129 -4.17 0.36 10.45
CA ARG A 129 -3.65 0.10 11.80
C ARG A 129 -2.65 -1.07 11.81
N ALA A 130 -3.00 -2.19 11.18
CA ALA A 130 -2.11 -3.34 11.04
C ALA A 130 -0.82 -3.00 10.28
N THR A 131 -0.93 -2.14 9.26
CA THR A 131 0.23 -1.64 8.49
C THR A 131 1.17 -0.81 9.35
N LEU A 132 0.63 0.11 10.18
CA LEU A 132 1.44 0.91 11.10
C LEU A 132 2.11 0.04 12.17
N ALA A 133 1.38 -0.92 12.76
CA ALA A 133 1.95 -1.85 13.72
C ALA A 133 3.10 -2.67 13.12
N SER A 134 2.91 -3.21 11.91
CA SER A 134 3.97 -3.96 11.21
C SER A 134 5.17 -3.08 10.82
N ALA A 135 4.95 -1.80 10.54
CA ALA A 135 6.05 -0.86 10.31
C ALA A 135 6.84 -0.59 11.60
N ALA A 136 6.17 -0.44 12.74
CA ALA A 136 6.79 -0.25 14.04
C ALA A 136 7.63 -1.47 14.45
N GLU A 137 7.11 -2.69 14.24
CA GLU A 137 7.84 -3.95 14.47
C GLU A 137 9.14 -4.05 13.65
N GLN A 138 9.18 -3.41 12.48
CA GLN A 138 10.37 -3.30 11.63
C GLN A 138 11.31 -2.15 12.03
N GLY A 139 11.00 -1.42 13.11
CA GLY A 139 11.81 -0.30 13.61
C GLY A 139 11.64 1.00 12.85
N ALA A 140 10.56 1.14 12.07
CA ALA A 140 10.23 2.38 11.38
C ALA A 140 9.56 3.37 12.34
N ASN A 141 9.93 4.65 12.26
CA ASN A 141 9.26 5.74 12.96
C ASN A 141 8.44 6.63 11.99
N LYS A 142 8.62 6.43 10.69
CA LYS A 142 7.85 7.11 9.63
C LYS A 142 7.62 6.20 8.44
N LEU A 143 6.51 6.43 7.77
CA LEU A 143 6.27 5.95 6.42
C LEU A 143 6.31 7.12 5.44
N ILE A 144 6.76 6.83 4.22
CA ILE A 144 6.57 7.68 3.04
C ILE A 144 5.65 6.96 2.07
N THR A 145 4.73 7.66 1.40
CA THR A 145 3.81 7.02 0.45
C THR A 145 3.51 7.91 -0.74
N VAL A 146 3.38 7.30 -1.92
CA VAL A 146 2.79 7.91 -3.12
C VAL A 146 1.30 7.59 -3.14
N SER A 147 0.49 8.64 -3.16
CA SER A 147 -0.87 8.53 -2.68
C SER A 147 -1.82 9.37 -3.55
N PRO A 148 -3.00 8.84 -3.95
CA PRO A 148 -4.04 9.64 -4.60
C PRO A 148 -4.73 10.52 -3.56
N LEU A 149 -5.32 11.65 -3.99
CA LEU A 149 -5.99 12.61 -3.08
C LEU A 149 -7.04 12.00 -2.14
N GLY A 150 -7.66 10.87 -2.52
CA GLY A 150 -8.64 10.17 -1.69
C GLY A 150 -8.10 9.67 -0.35
N ILE A 151 -6.83 9.28 -0.27
CA ILE A 151 -6.23 8.70 0.93
C ILE A 151 -6.06 9.72 2.06
N GLU A 152 -5.98 11.02 1.75
CA GLU A 152 -5.93 12.06 2.77
C GLU A 152 -7.18 12.07 3.66
N ARG A 153 -8.32 11.63 3.11
CA ARG A 153 -9.57 11.51 3.87
C ARG A 153 -9.50 10.36 4.85
N LEU A 154 -8.96 9.20 4.42
CA LEU A 154 -8.74 8.05 5.30
C LEU A 154 -7.82 8.43 6.45
N LEU A 155 -6.64 8.98 6.16
CA LEU A 155 -5.64 9.32 7.18
C LEU A 155 -6.22 10.27 8.23
N ARG A 156 -6.95 11.31 7.78
CA ARG A 156 -7.64 12.24 8.70
C ARG A 156 -8.74 11.57 9.51
N HIS A 157 -9.51 10.66 8.90
CA HIS A 157 -10.60 9.96 9.59
C HIS A 157 -10.10 9.02 10.69
N VAL A 158 -8.95 8.37 10.47
CA VAL A 158 -8.34 7.47 11.46
C VAL A 158 -7.56 8.24 12.55
N GLY A 159 -7.40 9.56 12.40
CA GLY A 159 -6.60 10.37 13.32
C GLY A 159 -5.09 10.15 13.18
N ILE A 160 -4.65 9.60 12.04
CA ILE A 160 -3.24 9.34 11.77
C ILE A 160 -2.53 10.65 11.45
N ASN A 161 -1.42 10.92 12.12
CA ASN A 161 -0.60 12.10 11.87
C ASN A 161 0.14 11.95 10.53
N ALA A 162 -0.40 12.62 9.51
CA ALA A 162 0.17 12.64 8.17
C ALA A 162 0.35 14.07 7.66
N SER A 163 1.43 14.29 6.90
CA SER A 163 1.71 15.57 6.24
C SER A 163 2.22 15.34 4.82
N ARG A 164 1.98 16.31 3.93
CA ARG A 164 2.50 16.21 2.56
C ARG A 164 4.02 16.40 2.56
N ALA A 165 4.72 15.49 1.88
CA ALA A 165 6.15 15.62 1.61
C ALA A 165 6.43 16.54 0.41
N GLY A 166 5.44 16.72 -0.47
CA GLY A 166 5.54 17.63 -1.62
C GLY A 166 4.17 18.07 -2.17
N LYS A 167 4.20 18.76 -3.30
CA LYS A 167 3.01 19.27 -3.98
C LYS A 167 2.25 18.14 -4.68
N VAL A 168 0.97 18.41 -4.94
CA VAL A 168 0.14 17.53 -5.77
C VAL A 168 0.54 17.71 -7.23
N THR A 169 0.87 16.61 -7.90
CA THR A 169 1.31 16.57 -9.28
C THR A 169 0.38 15.67 -10.10
N GLY A 170 0.18 16.02 -11.37
CA GLY A 170 -0.54 15.18 -12.32
C GLY A 170 0.39 14.11 -12.90
N CYS A 171 0.08 12.83 -12.69
CA CYS A 171 0.78 11.69 -13.27
C CYS A 171 -0.24 10.81 -13.98
N GLU A 172 -0.10 10.63 -15.30
CA GLU A 172 -0.99 9.79 -16.12
C GLU A 172 -2.50 10.08 -15.94
N GLY A 173 -2.85 11.37 -15.83
CA GLY A 173 -4.24 11.80 -15.63
C GLY A 173 -4.77 11.64 -14.19
N LYS A 174 -3.96 11.15 -13.26
CA LYS A 174 -4.27 11.08 -11.82
C LYS A 174 -3.54 12.18 -11.05
N LYS A 175 -4.16 12.68 -9.98
CA LYS A 175 -3.52 13.62 -9.04
C LYS A 175 -2.88 12.83 -7.90
N LEU A 176 -1.56 12.83 -7.85
CA LEU A 176 -0.75 12.13 -6.86
C LEU A 176 0.06 13.12 -6.02
N PHE A 177 0.46 12.70 -4.83
CA PHE A 177 1.39 13.42 -3.98
C PHE A 177 2.16 12.43 -3.09
N ALA A 178 3.32 12.85 -2.62
CA ALA A 178 4.05 12.14 -1.57
C ALA A 178 3.60 12.62 -0.19
N SER A 179 3.45 11.72 0.77
CA SER A 179 3.11 12.07 2.16
C SER A 179 3.86 11.26 3.19
N TRP A 180 4.25 11.96 4.25
CA TRP A 180 4.75 11.39 5.50
C TRP A 180 3.59 10.91 6.35
N ILE A 181 3.76 9.75 6.97
CA ILE A 181 2.88 9.22 8.03
C ILE A 181 3.77 8.90 9.23
N THR A 182 3.37 9.35 10.41
CA THR A 182 4.09 9.02 11.66
C THR A 182 3.73 7.60 12.09
N VAL A 183 4.74 6.85 12.54
CA VAL A 183 4.56 5.55 13.18
C VAL A 183 4.85 5.75 14.66
N GLU A 184 3.85 5.48 15.51
CA GLU A 184 3.92 5.62 16.97
C GLU A 184 4.04 4.26 17.65
#